data_AF-A0A1H8WH20-F1
#
_entry.id   AF-A0A1H8WH20-F1
#
_cell.length_a   1.000
_cell.length_b   1.000
_cell.length_c   1.000
_cell.angle_alpha   90.00
_cell.angle_beta   90.00
_cell.angle_gamma   90.00
#
_symmetry.space_group_name_H-M   'P 1'
#
loop_
_entity.id
_entity.type
_entity.pdbx_description
1 polymer ?
#
loop_
_entity_poly.entity_id
_entity_poly.type
_entity_poly.pdbx_seq_one_letter_code
_entity_poly.pdbx_strand_id
1 'polypeptide(L)'
;MSASLPTQLEALEARSPQHYGTFRRHLPLLRTALNDATRPYPTSRQLYDQLEDPPIPPHTFGRLVALLVDFAIIGIYTERSSANRYDIRAYDSAALKELEVLLA
;
A
#
# COMPACT_ATOMS: atom_id res chain seq x y z
N MET A 1 -4.10 12.48 -16.50
CA MET A 1 -4.39 12.87 -15.11
C MET A 1 -4.83 11.61 -14.40
N SER A 2 -4.18 11.22 -13.31
CA SER A 2 -4.67 10.15 -12.44
C SER A 2 -6.05 10.55 -11.90
N ALA A 3 -6.97 9.59 -11.79
CA ALA A 3 -8.25 9.82 -11.13
C ALA A 3 -8.02 10.19 -9.65
N SER A 4 -8.96 10.91 -9.05
CA SER A 4 -8.89 11.24 -7.62
C SER A 4 -8.99 9.99 -6.74
N LEU A 5 -8.44 10.05 -5.52
CA LEU A 5 -8.49 8.95 -4.55
C LEU A 5 -9.90 8.36 -4.35
N PRO A 6 -10.98 9.17 -4.17
CA PRO A 6 -12.33 8.65 -4.05
C PRO A 6 -12.77 7.82 -5.26
N THR A 7 -12.53 8.32 -6.48
CA THR A 7 -12.88 7.61 -7.72
C THR A 7 -12.10 6.31 -7.87
N GLN A 8 -10.83 6.29 -7.46
CA GLN A 8 -10.03 5.07 -7.49
C GLN A 8 -10.51 4.02 -6.48
N LEU A 9 -10.97 4.46 -5.29
CA LEU A 9 -11.57 3.59 -4.28
C LEU A 9 -12.90 3.00 -4.73
N GLU A 10 -13.80 3.82 -5.28
CA GLU A 10 -15.08 3.36 -5.86
C GLU A 10 -14.82 2.31 -6.96
N ALA A 11 -13.83 2.56 -7.82
CA ALA A 11 -13.44 1.62 -8.86
C ALA A 11 -12.83 0.32 -8.29
N LEU A 12 -12.11 0.38 -7.17
CA LEU A 12 -11.61 -0.82 -6.48
C LEU A 12 -12.77 -1.62 -5.86
N GLU A 13 -13.69 -0.95 -5.17
CA GLU A 13 -14.85 -1.58 -4.54
C GLU A 13 -15.74 -2.26 -5.58
N ALA A 14 -16.09 -1.56 -6.66
CA ALA A 14 -16.92 -2.10 -7.74
C ALA A 14 -16.25 -3.29 -8.45
N ARG A 15 -14.94 -3.21 -8.70
CA ARG A 15 -14.19 -4.29 -9.38
C ARG A 15 -13.96 -5.49 -8.48
N SER A 16 -13.69 -5.26 -7.20
CA SER A 16 -13.36 -6.33 -6.27
C SER A 16 -13.66 -5.95 -4.81
N PRO A 17 -14.89 -6.20 -4.34
CA PRO A 17 -15.30 -5.92 -2.96
C PRO A 17 -14.43 -6.62 -1.91
N GLN A 18 -13.92 -7.81 -2.24
CA GLN A 18 -13.02 -8.56 -1.36
C GLN A 18 -11.65 -7.88 -1.20
N HIS A 19 -11.04 -7.39 -2.29
CA HIS A 19 -9.77 -6.65 -2.19
C HIS A 19 -9.96 -5.31 -1.50
N TYR A 20 -11.05 -4.61 -1.78
CA TYR A 20 -11.42 -3.39 -1.08
C TYR A 20 -11.54 -3.62 0.44
N GLY A 21 -12.33 -4.62 0.85
CA GLY A 21 -12.51 -4.97 2.26
C GLY A 21 -11.20 -5.41 2.95
N THR A 22 -10.36 -6.15 2.24
CA THR A 22 -9.04 -6.59 2.74
C THR A 22 -8.09 -5.39 2.91
N PHE A 23 -8.04 -4.50 1.91
CA PHE A 23 -7.22 -3.30 1.96
C PHE A 23 -7.64 -2.38 3.10
N ARG A 24 -8.94 -2.10 3.22
CA ARG A 24 -9.50 -1.33 4.34
C ARG A 24 -9.12 -1.91 5.69
N ARG A 25 -9.27 -3.22 5.87
CA ARG A 25 -8.97 -3.91 7.14
C ARG A 25 -7.49 -3.81 7.52
N HIS A 26 -6.59 -3.88 6.54
CA HIS A 26 -5.15 -3.98 6.78
C HIS A 26 -4.38 -2.68 6.48
N LEU A 27 -5.06 -1.57 6.16
CA LEU A 27 -4.42 -0.27 5.97
C LEU A 27 -3.57 0.17 7.19
N PRO A 28 -3.97 -0.05 8.45
CA PRO A 28 -3.12 0.26 9.60
C PRO A 28 -1.78 -0.50 9.59
N LEU A 29 -1.77 -1.74 9.11
CA LEU A 29 -0.55 -2.55 9.00
C LEU A 29 0.41 -1.98 7.93
N LEU A 30 -0.15 -1.53 6.79
CA LEU A 30 0.63 -0.87 5.74
C LEU A 30 1.24 0.43 6.25
N ARG A 31 0.46 1.25 6.97
CA ARG A 31 0.95 2.47 7.60
C ARG A 31 2.15 2.19 8.51
N THR A 32 2.03 1.21 9.40
CA THR A 32 3.15 0.81 10.29
C THR A 32 4.38 0.43 9.47
N ALA A 33 4.22 -0.42 8.46
CA ALA A 33 5.34 -0.83 7.60
C ALA A 33 6.01 0.36 6.89
N LEU A 34 5.24 1.35 6.40
CA LEU A 34 5.79 2.54 5.74
C LEU A 34 6.51 3.47 6.74
N ASN A 35 5.95 3.65 7.93
CA ASN A 35 6.53 4.52 8.95
C ASN A 35 7.83 3.94 9.53
N ASP A 36 7.91 2.61 9.65
CA ASP A 36 9.07 1.92 10.22
C ASP A 36 10.13 1.56 9.16
N ALA A 37 9.85 1.85 7.88
CA ALA A 37 10.74 1.55 6.77
C ALA A 37 12.07 2.32 6.89
N THR A 38 13.14 1.59 7.21
CA THR A 38 14.50 2.14 7.31
C THR A 38 15.24 2.24 5.97
N ARG A 39 14.74 1.57 4.92
CA ARG A 39 15.35 1.55 3.59
C ARG A 39 14.62 2.52 2.67
N PRO A 40 15.33 3.29 1.82
CA PRO A 40 14.68 4.19 0.87
C PRO A 40 13.95 3.43 -0.25
N TYR A 41 14.45 2.26 -0.64
CA TYR A 41 13.92 1.46 -1.75
C TYR A 41 13.69 -0.02 -1.42
N PRO A 42 12.82 -0.33 -0.44
CA PRO A 42 12.56 -1.70 -0.03
C PRO A 42 11.71 -2.44 -1.06
N THR A 43 11.79 -3.77 -1.04
CA THR A 43 10.75 -4.63 -1.63
C THR A 43 9.59 -4.78 -0.66
N SER A 44 8.44 -5.27 -1.14
CA SER A 44 7.29 -5.59 -0.28
C SER A 44 7.65 -6.64 0.78
N ARG A 45 8.53 -7.59 0.44
CA ARG A 45 9.07 -8.56 1.39
C ARG A 45 9.91 -7.88 2.48
N GLN A 46 10.76 -6.93 2.11
CA GLN A 46 11.58 -6.21 3.09
C GLN A 46 10.75 -5.33 4.04
N LEU A 47 9.65 -4.75 3.56
CA LEU A 47 8.66 -4.07 4.41
C LEU A 47 7.95 -5.06 5.34
N TYR A 48 7.56 -6.22 4.81
CA TYR A 48 6.87 -7.25 5.58
C TYR A 48 7.74 -7.86 6.69
N ASP A 49 9.01 -8.14 6.40
CA ASP A 49 9.95 -8.78 7.34
C ASP A 49 10.25 -7.90 8.57
N GLN A 50 9.82 -6.63 8.58
CA GLN A 50 9.93 -5.70 9.73
C GLN A 50 8.72 -5.79 10.67
N LEU A 51 7.62 -6.41 10.24
CA LEU A 51 6.39 -6.52 11.01
C LEU A 51 6.48 -7.66 12.03
N GLU A 52 6.04 -7.40 13.26
CA GLU A 52 5.91 -8.41 14.30
C GLU A 52 4.55 -9.13 14.15
N ASP A 53 4.59 -10.46 14.00
CA ASP A 53 3.42 -11.36 13.86
C ASP A 53 2.25 -10.81 12.99
N PRO A 54 2.50 -10.47 11.71
CA PRO A 54 1.47 -9.88 10.85
C PRO A 54 0.31 -10.87 10.58
N PRO A 55 -0.96 -10.41 10.67
CA PRO A 55 -2.14 -11.27 10.55
C PRO A 55 -2.48 -11.67 9.10
N ILE A 56 -1.61 -11.37 8.15
CA ILE A 56 -1.77 -11.69 6.73
C ILE A 56 -0.46 -12.25 6.18
N PRO A 57 -0.52 -13.15 5.19
CA PRO A 57 0.69 -13.68 4.60
C PRO A 57 1.43 -12.64 3.73
N PRO A 58 2.74 -12.83 3.46
CA PRO A 58 3.56 -11.86 2.72
C PRO A 58 3.03 -11.55 1.31
N HIS A 59 2.43 -12.54 0.65
CA HIS A 59 1.87 -12.34 -0.70
C HIS A 59 0.66 -11.41 -0.69
N THR A 60 -0.21 -11.51 0.32
CA THR A 60 -1.35 -10.60 0.49
C THR A 60 -0.84 -9.21 0.78
N PHE A 61 0.10 -9.07 1.71
CA PHE A 61 0.74 -7.79 2.02
C PHE A 61 1.33 -7.13 0.77
N GLY A 62 2.09 -7.85 -0.05
CA GLY A 62 2.67 -7.31 -1.28
C GLY A 62 1.64 -6.81 -2.28
N ARG A 63 0.48 -7.48 -2.39
CA ARG A 63 -0.64 -7.02 -3.23
C ARG A 63 -1.26 -5.74 -2.69
N LEU A 64 -1.34 -5.58 -1.37
CA LEU A 64 -1.84 -4.36 -0.74
C LEU A 64 -0.84 -3.19 -0.88
N VAL A 65 0.46 -3.44 -0.83
CA VAL A 65 1.49 -2.42 -1.10
C VAL A 65 1.40 -1.94 -2.56
N ALA A 66 1.09 -2.82 -3.51
CA ALA A 66 0.88 -2.42 -4.90
C ALA A 66 -0.32 -1.44 -5.05
N LEU A 67 -1.40 -1.61 -4.27
CA LEU A 67 -2.52 -0.66 -4.27
C LEU A 67 -2.10 0.74 -3.78
N LEU A 68 -1.13 0.84 -2.87
CA LEU A 68 -0.59 2.14 -2.46
C LEU A 68 0.14 2.86 -3.60
N VAL A 69 0.73 2.11 -4.54
CA VAL A 69 1.30 2.69 -5.77
C VAL A 69 0.19 3.13 -6.72
N ASP A 70 -0.84 2.30 -6.90
CA ASP A 70 -1.99 2.63 -7.76
C ASP A 70 -2.71 3.91 -7.28
N PHE A 71 -2.74 4.11 -5.96
CA PHE A 71 -3.29 5.29 -5.29
C PHE A 71 -2.29 6.46 -5.14
N ALA A 72 -1.10 6.35 -5.73
CA ALA A 72 -0.05 7.37 -5.69
C ALA A 72 0.38 7.79 -4.27
N ILE A 73 0.23 6.91 -3.28
CA ILE A 73 0.65 7.14 -1.89
C ILE A 73 2.14 6.87 -1.73
N ILE A 74 2.67 5.90 -2.48
CA ILE A 74 4.11 5.62 -2.58
C ILE A 74 4.51 5.47 -4.05
N GLY A 75 5.79 5.70 -4.34
CA GLY A 75 6.31 5.53 -5.69
C GLY A 75 6.79 4.12 -5.99
N ILE A 76 7.07 3.85 -7.26
CA ILE A 76 7.89 2.72 -7.69
C ILE A 76 9.26 3.24 -8.14
N TYR A 77 10.32 2.71 -7.52
CA TYR A 77 11.70 3.02 -7.90
C TYR A 77 12.19 2.14 -9.04
N THR A 78 11.83 0.85 -9.02
CA THR A 78 12.17 -0.09 -10.10
C THR A 78 11.15 -1.22 -10.18
N GLU A 79 10.61 -1.45 -11.37
CA GLU A 79 9.78 -2.60 -11.69
C GLU A 79 10.66 -3.83 -11.99
N ARG A 80 10.35 -4.96 -11.34
CA ARG A 80 11.00 -6.25 -11.58
C ARG A 80 9.95 -7.34 -11.48
N SER A 81 10.02 -8.34 -12.34
CA SER A 81 9.03 -9.42 -12.46
C SER A 81 8.67 -10.14 -11.16
N SER A 82 9.52 -10.07 -10.12
CA SER A 82 9.29 -10.71 -8.82
C SER A 82 9.65 -9.85 -7.60
N ALA A 83 10.15 -8.64 -7.79
CA ALA A 83 10.75 -7.86 -6.71
C ALA A 83 10.75 -6.35 -7.00
N ASN A 84 9.55 -5.78 -7.19
CA ASN A 84 9.40 -4.33 -7.28
C ASN A 84 10.07 -3.66 -6.07
N ARG A 85 10.80 -2.59 -6.36
CA ARG A 85 11.36 -1.69 -5.34
C ARG A 85 10.49 -0.46 -5.26
N TYR A 86 9.95 -0.20 -4.09
CA TYR A 86 9.06 0.94 -3.83
C TYR A 86 9.90 2.14 -3.43
N ASP A 87 9.53 3.36 -3.83
CA ASP A 87 10.18 4.58 -3.37
C ASP A 87 9.45 5.11 -2.14
N ILE A 88 9.98 4.79 -0.95
CA ILE A 88 9.42 5.25 0.32
C ILE A 88 9.70 6.74 0.55
N ARG A 89 10.67 7.33 -0.15
CA ARG A 89 10.92 8.77 -0.04
C ARG A 89 9.82 9.60 -0.71
N ALA A 90 9.07 8.97 -1.61
CA ALA A 90 7.86 9.52 -2.23
C ALA A 90 6.60 9.19 -1.42
N TYR A 91 6.74 8.66 -0.19
CA TYR A 91 5.60 8.37 0.68
C TYR A 91 4.88 9.66 1.08
N ASP A 92 3.65 9.80 0.60
CA ASP A 92 2.75 10.90 0.95
C ASP A 92 1.88 10.52 2.15
N SER A 93 2.31 10.93 3.34
CA SER A 93 1.57 10.70 4.58
C SER A 93 0.22 11.44 4.61
N ALA A 94 0.07 12.54 3.88
CA ALA A 94 -1.18 13.29 3.83
C ALA A 94 -2.21 12.55 2.96
N ALA A 95 -1.79 12.05 1.80
CA ALA A 95 -2.63 11.19 0.95
C ALA A 95 -3.03 9.89 1.65
N LEU A 96 -2.12 9.27 2.42
CA LEU A 96 -2.48 8.12 3.26
C LEU A 96 -3.52 8.52 4.32
N LYS A 97 -3.39 9.70 4.92
CA LYS A 97 -4.35 10.17 5.93
C LYS A 97 -5.73 10.42 5.33
N GLU A 98 -5.79 10.99 4.14
CA GLU A 98 -7.04 11.15 3.37
C GLU A 98 -7.66 9.79 3.06
N LEU A 99 -6.85 8.83 2.59
CA LEU A 99 -7.28 7.46 2.35
C LEU A 99 -7.89 6.80 3.60
N GLU A 100 -7.27 6.97 4.77
CA GLU A 100 -7.83 6.47 6.04
C GLU A 100 -9.20 7.08 6.36
N VAL A 101 -9.39 8.37 6.09
CA VAL A 101 -10.67 9.05 6.32
C VAL A 101 -11.74 8.55 5.37
N LEU A 102 -11.40 8.32 4.10
CA LEU A 102 -12.34 7.81 3.09
C LEU A 102 -12.75 6.35 3.36
N LEU A 103 -11.92 5.59 4.06
CA LEU A 103 -12.14 4.18 4.38
C LEU A 103 -12.67 3.92 5.79
N ALA A 104 -12.87 4.96 6.61
CA ALA A 104 -13.43 4.85 7.95
C ALA A 104 -14.94 4.51 7.92
#